data_AF-C1BLY2-F1
#
_entry.id   AF-C1BLY2-F1
#
_cell.length_a   1.000
_cell.length_b   1.000
_cell.length_c   1.000
_cell.angle_alpha   90.00
_cell.angle_beta   90.00
_cell.angle_gamma   90.00
#
_symmetry.space_group_name_H-M   'P 1'
#
loop_
_entity.id
_entity.type
_entity.pdbx_description
1 polymer ?
#
loop_
_entity_poly.entity_id
_entity_poly.type
_entity_poly.pdbx_seq_one_letter_code
_entity_poly.pdbx_strand_id
1 'polypeptide(L)'
;MPNEDIDSTNLESVEKYRSYTRYLKRADEAMNSPAWWKTYRQYLNQEDPHHGEEKVDIGLPHGRAPRAKESRERKKIVKENRKSLELERATRLQTFKIPMERVEACWEETSWAYHVKRLADHHGIYKDLFPRAYFVPRVKLCISYGQDNSAQVHHGNHLTPTEAAVAPQVTFEAEEGSLWTLLLTSPDEHLQESEGEYLHWLVGNIPGGVAQSGEELASYLPPFPAKGTGFQRFIYVLFKQDRRIDYRAHEPNRAW
;
A
#
# COMPACT_ATOMS: atom_id res chain seq x y z
N MET A 1 -5.04 -35.36 -18.07
CA MET A 1 -6.43 -34.89 -17.83
C MET A 1 -6.62 -34.67 -16.33
N PRO A 2 -7.58 -33.85 -15.89
CA PRO A 2 -7.98 -33.83 -14.48
C PRO A 2 -8.28 -35.25 -13.98
N ASN A 3 -7.87 -35.58 -12.76
CA ASN A 3 -8.18 -36.82 -12.05
C ASN A 3 -7.58 -38.12 -12.64
N GLU A 4 -6.56 -38.06 -13.49
CA GLU A 4 -5.85 -39.26 -13.99
C GLU A 4 -5.03 -39.98 -12.90
N ASP A 5 -4.70 -39.25 -11.83
CA ASP A 5 -4.01 -39.73 -10.65
C ASP A 5 -4.89 -40.56 -9.71
N ILE A 6 -6.21 -40.61 -9.96
CA ILE A 6 -7.15 -41.38 -9.14
C ILE A 6 -7.17 -42.83 -9.60
N ASP A 7 -6.78 -43.75 -8.72
CA ASP A 7 -6.90 -45.18 -8.96
C ASP A 7 -8.38 -45.61 -9.00
N SER A 8 -8.88 -45.91 -10.19
CA SER A 8 -10.26 -46.34 -10.42
C SER A 8 -10.52 -47.81 -10.09
N THR A 9 -9.47 -48.61 -9.87
CA THR A 9 -9.63 -50.05 -9.60
C THR A 9 -10.13 -50.33 -8.18
N ASN A 10 -9.85 -49.44 -7.22
CA ASN A 10 -10.30 -49.56 -5.84
C ASN A 10 -10.93 -48.27 -5.29
N LEU A 11 -12.04 -47.86 -5.89
CA LEU A 11 -12.78 -46.64 -5.55
C LEU A 11 -13.29 -46.60 -4.09
N GLU A 12 -13.49 -47.75 -3.45
CA GLU A 12 -13.96 -47.85 -2.07
C GLU A 12 -12.87 -47.50 -1.05
N SER A 13 -11.60 -47.80 -1.37
CA SER A 13 -10.46 -47.44 -0.53
C SER A 13 -10.04 -45.96 -0.61
N VAL A 14 -10.50 -45.22 -1.63
CA VAL A 14 -10.11 -43.81 -1.84
C VAL A 14 -10.74 -42.92 -0.76
N GLU A 15 -9.89 -42.12 -0.11
CA GLU A 15 -10.34 -41.14 0.88
C GLU A 15 -11.29 -40.10 0.24
N LYS A 16 -12.55 -40.13 0.64
CA LYS A 16 -13.57 -39.19 0.15
C LYS A 16 -13.42 -37.83 0.83
N TYR A 17 -13.89 -36.77 0.15
CA TYR A 17 -13.86 -35.42 0.69
C TYR A 17 -14.61 -35.26 2.01
N ARG A 18 -15.80 -35.84 2.14
CA ARG A 18 -16.66 -35.85 3.35
C ARG A 18 -17.10 -34.46 3.87
N SER A 19 -16.61 -33.37 3.30
CA SER A 19 -17.08 -32.01 3.53
C SER A 19 -16.94 -31.16 2.27
N TYR A 20 -17.89 -30.25 2.08
CA TYR A 20 -17.84 -29.29 0.99
C TYR A 20 -16.60 -28.39 1.07
N THR A 21 -16.20 -27.99 2.28
CA THR A 21 -15.04 -27.11 2.49
C THR A 21 -13.72 -27.76 2.07
N ARG A 22 -13.57 -29.08 2.26
CA ARG A 22 -12.37 -29.80 1.82
C ARG A 22 -12.31 -29.91 0.30
N TYR A 23 -13.46 -30.14 -0.34
CA TYR A 23 -13.57 -30.11 -1.79
C TYR A 23 -13.24 -28.71 -2.34
N LEU A 24 -13.85 -27.67 -1.79
CA LEU A 24 -13.69 -26.29 -2.25
C LEU A 24 -12.22 -25.86 -2.24
N LYS A 25 -11.46 -26.17 -1.18
CA LYS A 25 -10.02 -25.90 -1.12
C LYS A 25 -9.25 -26.53 -2.28
N ARG A 26 -9.53 -27.80 -2.60
CA ARG A 26 -8.89 -28.49 -3.73
C ARG A 26 -9.34 -27.91 -5.07
N ALA A 27 -10.60 -27.49 -5.18
CA ALA A 27 -11.11 -26.82 -6.38
C ALA A 27 -10.43 -25.46 -6.61
N ASP A 28 -10.23 -24.66 -5.56
CA ASP A 28 -9.52 -23.38 -5.64
C ASP A 28 -8.04 -23.56 -6.02
N GLU A 29 -7.37 -24.58 -5.48
CA GLU A 29 -6.00 -24.95 -5.87
C GLU A 29 -5.93 -25.33 -7.36
N ALA A 30 -6.87 -26.16 -7.83
CA ALA A 30 -6.94 -26.57 -9.23
C ALA A 30 -7.26 -25.38 -10.16
N MET A 31 -8.15 -24.47 -9.74
CA MET A 31 -8.50 -23.25 -10.49
C MET A 31 -7.31 -22.30 -10.65
N ASN A 32 -6.42 -22.24 -9.66
CA ASN A 32 -5.22 -21.40 -9.70
C ASN A 32 -4.03 -22.04 -10.42
N SER A 33 -4.13 -23.32 -10.79
CA SER A 33 -3.07 -24.04 -11.48
C SER A 33 -3.11 -23.77 -12.99
N PRO A 34 -1.95 -23.69 -13.67
CA PRO A 34 -1.90 -23.50 -15.11
C PRO A 34 -2.53 -24.70 -15.83
N ALA A 35 -3.39 -24.43 -16.80
CA ALA A 35 -4.07 -25.44 -17.61
C ALA A 35 -3.79 -25.22 -19.10
N TRP A 36 -3.72 -26.31 -19.86
CA TRP A 36 -3.49 -26.28 -21.30
C TRP A 36 -4.76 -25.97 -22.11
N TRP A 37 -5.94 -26.19 -21.54
CA TRP A 37 -7.22 -25.78 -22.15
C TRP A 37 -7.53 -24.31 -21.87
N LYS A 38 -8.51 -23.76 -22.60
CA LYS A 38 -8.96 -22.37 -22.46
C LYS A 38 -9.54 -22.12 -21.07
N THR A 39 -9.06 -21.10 -20.37
CA THR A 39 -9.55 -20.70 -19.05
C THR A 39 -10.01 -19.26 -19.03
N TYR A 40 -10.93 -18.91 -18.12
CA TYR A 40 -11.37 -17.52 -17.91
C TYR A 40 -10.19 -16.58 -17.64
N ARG A 41 -9.22 -17.04 -16.82
CA ARG A 41 -8.01 -16.27 -16.50
C ARG A 41 -7.15 -15.98 -17.73
N GLN A 42 -7.02 -16.92 -18.67
CA GLN A 42 -6.28 -16.67 -19.91
C GLN A 42 -6.91 -15.54 -20.74
N TYR A 43 -8.25 -15.45 -20.80
CA TYR A 43 -8.91 -14.36 -21.51
C TYR A 43 -8.65 -13.00 -20.83
N LEU A 44 -8.81 -12.92 -19.52
CA LEU A 44 -8.50 -11.69 -18.77
C LEU A 44 -7.04 -11.26 -18.92
N ASN A 45 -6.12 -12.23 -18.85
CA ASN A 45 -4.70 -11.96 -19.01
C ASN A 45 -4.33 -11.52 -20.43
N GLN A 46 -5.05 -11.98 -21.46
CA GLN A 46 -4.84 -11.54 -22.84
C GLN A 46 -5.33 -10.11 -23.09
N GLU A 47 -6.35 -9.67 -22.34
CA GLU A 47 -6.90 -8.31 -22.43
C GLU A 47 -6.01 -7.27 -21.73
N ASP A 48 -5.18 -7.67 -20.78
CA ASP A 48 -4.24 -6.80 -20.08
C ASP A 48 -2.93 -6.64 -20.89
N PRO A 49 -2.67 -5.48 -21.52
CA PRO A 49 -1.52 -5.28 -22.40
C PRO A 49 -0.17 -5.42 -21.69
N HIS A 50 -0.16 -5.25 -20.36
CA HIS A 50 1.03 -5.29 -19.53
C HIS A 50 1.14 -6.59 -18.72
N HIS A 51 0.29 -7.59 -19.03
CA HIS A 51 0.30 -8.86 -18.33
C HIS A 51 1.62 -9.60 -18.50
N GLY A 52 2.30 -9.87 -17.37
CA GLY A 52 3.57 -10.60 -17.36
C GLY A 52 4.80 -9.72 -17.58
N GLU A 53 4.64 -8.40 -17.72
CA GLU A 53 5.78 -7.49 -17.69
C GLU A 53 6.43 -7.50 -16.30
N GLU A 54 7.75 -7.64 -16.27
CA GLU A 54 8.52 -7.57 -15.04
C GLU A 54 8.54 -6.12 -14.54
N LYS A 55 8.00 -5.90 -13.33
CA LYS A 55 8.02 -4.58 -12.70
C LYS A 55 9.33 -4.37 -11.95
N VAL A 56 9.94 -3.21 -12.09
CA VAL A 56 11.19 -2.84 -11.42
C VAL A 56 10.92 -2.23 -10.04
N ASP A 57 11.65 -2.65 -9.01
CA ASP A 57 11.61 -2.00 -7.70
C ASP A 57 12.48 -0.74 -7.70
N ILE A 58 11.86 0.43 -7.60
CA ILE A 58 12.52 1.75 -7.50
C ILE A 58 12.57 2.27 -6.06
N GLY A 59 12.21 1.44 -5.08
CA GLY A 59 12.14 1.82 -3.67
C GLY A 59 13.47 1.80 -2.93
N LEU A 60 13.42 2.26 -1.67
CA LEU A 60 14.57 2.20 -0.77
C LEU A 60 14.93 0.75 -0.40
N PRO A 61 16.23 0.45 -0.23
CA PRO A 61 16.67 -0.87 0.19
C PRO A 61 16.14 -1.22 1.59
N HIS A 62 15.94 -2.52 1.85
CA HIS A 62 15.41 -3.01 3.12
C HIS A 62 16.36 -4.00 3.79
N GLY A 63 16.94 -3.58 4.92
CA GLY A 63 17.68 -4.46 5.82
C GLY A 63 16.73 -5.23 6.73
N ARG A 64 16.51 -6.52 6.45
CA ARG A 64 15.71 -7.37 7.33
C ARG A 64 16.57 -7.93 8.47
N ALA A 65 16.09 -7.83 9.70
CA ALA A 65 16.73 -8.48 10.85
C ALA A 65 16.80 -10.02 10.67
N PRO A 66 17.79 -10.70 11.28
CA PRO A 66 17.92 -12.15 11.16
C PRO A 66 16.65 -12.89 11.63
N ARG A 67 16.03 -13.65 10.71
CA ARG A 67 14.79 -14.40 10.95
C ARG A 67 14.87 -15.34 12.16
N ALA A 68 16.05 -15.86 12.46
CA ALA A 68 16.28 -16.74 13.61
C ALA A 68 16.05 -16.02 14.95
N LYS A 69 16.51 -14.76 15.08
CA LYS A 69 16.34 -13.94 16.30
C LYS A 69 14.86 -13.61 16.50
N GLU A 70 14.22 -13.09 15.45
CA GLU A 70 12.78 -12.78 15.40
C GLU A 70 11.92 -13.98 15.80
N SER A 71 12.22 -15.17 15.25
CA SER A 71 11.48 -16.39 15.56
C SER A 71 11.65 -16.83 17.03
N ARG A 72 12.85 -16.69 17.60
CA ARG A 72 13.12 -17.05 19.01
C ARG A 72 12.34 -16.14 19.96
N GLU A 73 12.33 -14.84 19.72
CA GLU A 73 11.60 -13.85 20.51
C GLU A 73 10.08 -14.12 20.45
N ARG A 74 9.53 -14.33 19.26
CA ARG A 74 8.11 -14.68 19.10
C ARG A 74 7.73 -15.97 19.83
N LYS A 75 8.57 -17.01 19.76
CA LYS A 75 8.33 -18.26 20.49
C LYS A 75 8.36 -18.07 22.01
N LYS A 76 9.24 -17.20 22.52
CA LYS A 76 9.32 -16.86 23.94
C LYS A 76 8.01 -16.20 24.41
N ILE A 77 7.53 -15.19 23.68
CA ILE A 77 6.26 -14.50 23.97
C ILE A 77 5.08 -15.48 23.98
N VAL A 78 4.98 -16.35 22.96
CA VAL A 78 3.91 -17.36 22.89
C VAL A 78 3.98 -18.34 24.07
N LYS A 79 5.20 -18.74 24.48
CA LYS A 79 5.39 -19.63 25.63
C LYS A 79 4.97 -18.96 26.94
N GLU A 80 5.26 -17.67 27.11
CA GLU A 80 4.86 -16.89 28.29
C GLU A 80 3.34 -16.70 28.34
N ASN A 81 2.74 -16.33 27.21
CA ASN A 81 1.28 -16.19 27.09
C ASN A 81 0.56 -17.51 27.44
N ARG A 82 1.06 -18.65 26.94
CA ARG A 82 0.48 -19.98 27.25
C ARG A 82 0.62 -20.41 28.71
N LYS A 83 1.58 -19.85 29.45
CA LYS A 83 1.73 -20.12 30.90
C LYS A 83 0.75 -19.31 31.75
N SER A 84 0.19 -18.22 31.22
CA SER A 84 -0.73 -17.36 31.96
C SER A 84 -2.10 -18.01 32.10
N LEU A 85 -2.46 -18.36 33.34
CA LEU A 85 -3.79 -18.89 33.68
C LEU A 85 -4.89 -17.83 33.48
N GLU A 86 -4.57 -16.55 33.68
CA GLU A 86 -5.53 -15.46 33.49
C GLU A 86 -5.87 -15.31 32.00
N LEU A 87 -4.86 -15.33 31.13
CA LEU A 87 -5.06 -15.25 29.69
C LEU A 87 -5.83 -16.46 29.15
N GLU A 88 -5.54 -17.66 29.67
CA GLU A 88 -6.30 -18.88 29.35
C GLU A 88 -7.77 -18.74 29.73
N ARG A 89 -8.04 -18.34 30.99
CA ARG A 89 -9.41 -18.15 31.49
C ARG A 89 -10.17 -17.09 30.69
N ALA A 90 -9.54 -15.94 30.44
CA ALA A 90 -10.16 -14.84 29.69
C ALA A 90 -10.43 -15.22 28.23
N THR A 91 -9.56 -16.02 27.61
CA THR A 91 -9.77 -16.53 26.25
C THR A 91 -10.90 -17.57 26.21
N ARG A 92 -10.93 -18.50 27.19
CA ARG A 92 -11.99 -19.51 27.29
C ARG A 92 -13.37 -18.89 27.52
N LEU A 93 -13.43 -17.81 28.31
CA LEU A 93 -14.65 -17.06 28.59
C LEU A 93 -14.96 -16.00 27.52
N GLN A 94 -14.12 -15.86 26.48
CA GLN A 94 -14.25 -14.87 25.41
C GLN A 94 -14.32 -13.41 25.91
N THR A 95 -13.70 -13.11 27.06
CA THR A 95 -13.65 -11.77 27.65
C THR A 95 -12.39 -11.00 27.30
N PHE A 96 -11.36 -11.69 26.81
CA PHE A 96 -10.09 -11.07 26.43
C PHE A 96 -10.26 -10.14 25.23
N LYS A 97 -9.79 -8.88 25.35
CA LYS A 97 -9.76 -7.90 24.27
C LYS A 97 -8.31 -7.59 23.90
N ILE A 98 -8.03 -7.61 22.60
CA ILE A 98 -6.71 -7.25 22.08
C ILE A 98 -6.62 -5.72 22.03
N PRO A 99 -5.59 -5.10 22.63
CA PRO A 99 -5.40 -3.66 22.56
C PRO A 99 -5.02 -3.24 21.14
N MET A 100 -5.87 -2.44 20.49
CA MET A 100 -5.70 -2.06 19.08
C MET A 100 -4.44 -1.23 18.85
N GLU A 101 -4.13 -0.27 19.74
CA GLU A 101 -2.92 0.56 19.65
C GLU A 101 -1.63 -0.27 19.56
N ARG A 102 -1.56 -1.38 20.29
CA ARG A 102 -0.40 -2.29 20.24
C ARG A 102 -0.35 -3.09 18.94
N VAL A 103 -1.51 -3.42 18.38
CA VAL A 103 -1.59 -4.11 17.08
C VAL A 103 -1.13 -3.15 15.98
N GLU A 104 -1.58 -1.90 16.00
CA GLU A 104 -1.19 -0.86 15.06
C GLU A 104 0.31 -0.59 15.11
N ALA A 105 0.87 -0.34 16.31
CA ALA A 105 2.31 -0.14 16.46
C ALA A 105 3.13 -1.33 15.93
N CYS A 106 2.74 -2.58 16.27
CA CYS A 106 3.43 -3.77 15.80
C CYS A 106 3.29 -3.97 14.28
N TRP A 107 2.13 -3.62 13.72
CA TRP A 107 1.87 -3.70 12.29
C TRP A 107 2.70 -2.67 11.51
N GLU A 108 2.79 -1.44 12.02
CA GLU A 108 3.60 -0.34 11.46
C GLU A 108 5.06 -0.73 11.30
N GLU A 109 5.65 -1.39 12.30
CA GLU A 109 7.04 -1.83 12.25
C GLU A 109 7.29 -3.01 11.30
N THR A 110 6.29 -3.87 11.07
CA THR A 110 6.53 -5.20 10.47
C THR A 110 6.01 -5.35 9.05
N SER A 111 4.72 -5.14 8.86
CA SER A 111 3.99 -5.56 7.64
C SER A 111 3.30 -4.42 6.94
N TRP A 112 3.22 -3.25 7.59
CA TRP A 112 2.57 -2.07 7.08
C TRP A 112 2.99 -1.73 5.66
N ALA A 113 4.29 -1.54 5.43
CA ALA A 113 4.85 -1.21 4.13
C ALA A 113 4.34 -2.09 2.97
N TYR A 114 4.20 -3.41 3.22
CA TYR A 114 3.71 -4.36 2.21
C TYR A 114 2.19 -4.26 2.01
N HIS A 115 1.44 -3.94 3.06
CA HIS A 115 0.00 -3.69 2.96
C HIS A 115 -0.29 -2.39 2.21
N VAL A 116 0.47 -1.31 2.45
CA VAL A 116 0.37 -0.08 1.64
C VAL A 116 0.65 -0.39 0.18
N LYS A 117 1.74 -1.10 -0.10
CA LYS A 117 2.09 -1.48 -1.49
C LYS A 117 0.92 -2.21 -2.16
N ARG A 118 0.32 -3.19 -1.48
CA ARG A 118 -0.83 -3.94 -2.00
C ARG A 118 -2.05 -3.04 -2.23
N LEU A 119 -2.29 -2.07 -1.35
CA LEU A 119 -3.35 -1.08 -1.54
C LEU A 119 -3.06 -0.16 -2.73
N ALA A 120 -1.82 0.30 -2.88
CA ALA A 120 -1.40 1.12 -4.02
C ALA A 120 -1.52 0.38 -5.35
N ASP A 121 -1.16 -0.92 -5.41
CA ASP A 121 -1.41 -1.79 -6.55
C ASP A 121 -2.92 -1.92 -6.84
N HIS A 122 -3.75 -2.16 -5.81
CA HIS A 122 -5.21 -2.27 -5.95
C HIS A 122 -5.85 -0.98 -6.46
N HIS A 123 -5.38 0.18 -5.99
CA HIS A 123 -5.83 1.48 -6.43
C HIS A 123 -5.20 1.92 -7.75
N GLY A 124 -4.35 1.13 -8.42
CA GLY A 124 -3.75 1.49 -9.71
C GLY A 124 -2.64 2.55 -9.64
N ILE A 125 -2.20 2.96 -8.45
CA ILE A 125 -1.24 4.08 -8.26
C ILE A 125 0.06 3.85 -9.05
N TYR A 126 0.64 2.65 -8.96
CA TYR A 126 1.89 2.37 -9.68
C TYR A 126 1.68 2.29 -11.19
N LYS A 127 0.51 1.84 -11.65
CA LYS A 127 0.23 1.76 -13.08
C LYS A 127 0.22 3.16 -13.70
N ASP A 128 -0.40 4.11 -12.99
CA ASP A 128 -0.64 5.45 -13.50
C ASP A 128 0.59 6.34 -13.29
N LEU A 129 1.16 6.40 -12.08
CA LEU A 129 2.29 7.30 -11.78
C LEU A 129 3.67 6.76 -12.17
N PHE A 130 3.85 5.43 -12.13
CA PHE A 130 5.16 4.79 -12.33
C PHE A 130 5.07 3.57 -13.25
N PRO A 131 4.79 3.77 -14.55
CA PRO A 131 4.63 2.67 -15.49
C PRO A 131 5.80 1.68 -15.40
N ARG A 132 5.47 0.39 -15.21
CA ARG A 132 6.44 -0.72 -15.13
C ARG A 132 7.35 -0.70 -13.88
N ALA A 133 7.08 0.15 -12.91
CA ALA A 133 7.81 0.21 -11.66
C ALA A 133 6.88 0.07 -10.45
N TYR A 134 7.46 -0.30 -9.31
CA TYR A 134 6.81 -0.22 -8.00
C TYR A 134 7.84 0.15 -6.95
N PHE A 135 7.39 0.53 -5.77
CA PHE A 135 8.27 0.66 -4.61
C PHE A 135 7.54 0.22 -3.35
N VAL A 136 8.28 -0.18 -2.32
CA VAL A 136 7.71 -0.46 -1.01
C VAL A 136 7.87 0.78 -0.12
N PRO A 137 6.80 1.43 0.35
CA PRO A 137 6.90 2.61 1.21
C PRO A 137 7.57 2.26 2.54
N ARG A 138 8.81 2.73 2.74
CA ARG A 138 9.59 2.46 3.96
C ARG A 138 9.40 3.52 5.03
N VAL A 139 9.07 4.74 4.62
CA VAL A 139 8.85 5.87 5.52
C VAL A 139 7.35 6.12 5.62
N LYS A 140 6.84 6.18 6.85
CA LYS A 140 5.44 6.50 7.11
C LYS A 140 5.25 8.01 7.01
N LEU A 141 4.31 8.42 6.17
CA LEU A 141 3.89 9.80 6.02
C LEU A 141 2.64 10.02 6.87
N CYS A 142 2.71 10.96 7.81
CA CYS A 142 1.59 11.36 8.66
C CYS A 142 1.07 12.70 8.15
N ILE A 143 -0.13 12.67 7.55
CA ILE A 143 -0.77 13.84 6.96
C ILE A 143 -2.08 14.10 7.68
N SER A 144 -2.30 15.33 8.12
CA SER A 144 -3.57 15.76 8.72
C SER A 144 -4.00 17.12 8.16
N TYR A 145 -5.28 17.19 7.82
CA TYR A 145 -5.96 18.43 7.48
C TYR A 145 -6.62 19.04 8.72
N GLY A 146 -6.59 20.36 8.82
CA GLY A 146 -7.12 21.11 9.97
C GLY A 146 -6.18 21.11 11.19
N GLN A 147 -6.44 22.04 12.12
CA GLN A 147 -5.63 22.19 13.34
C GLN A 147 -5.92 21.11 14.40
N ASP A 148 -7.09 20.47 14.34
CA ASP A 148 -7.55 19.52 15.36
C ASP A 148 -7.21 18.05 15.02
N ASN A 149 -6.41 17.79 13.99
CA ASN A 149 -6.14 16.43 13.45
C ASN A 149 -7.41 15.62 13.14
N SER A 150 -8.54 16.29 12.93
CA SER A 150 -9.85 15.64 12.72
C SER A 150 -9.94 14.94 11.35
N ALA A 151 -9.17 15.40 10.36
CA ALA A 151 -9.14 14.86 9.00
C ALA A 151 -7.76 14.26 8.69
N GLN A 152 -7.48 13.08 9.26
CA GLN A 152 -6.25 12.33 8.97
C GLN A 152 -6.33 11.63 7.61
N VAL A 153 -5.25 11.71 6.84
CA VAL A 153 -5.11 10.96 5.58
C VAL A 153 -4.56 9.57 5.89
N HIS A 154 -5.24 8.56 5.35
CA HIS A 154 -4.82 7.17 5.33
C HIS A 154 -4.74 6.71 3.86
N HIS A 155 -4.91 5.41 3.60
CA HIS A 155 -4.63 4.81 2.29
C HIS A 155 -5.93 4.53 1.54
N GLY A 156 -6.58 5.60 1.09
CA GLY A 156 -7.83 5.55 0.32
C GLY A 156 -9.09 5.89 1.12
N ASN A 157 -8.96 6.49 2.31
CA ASN A 157 -10.12 7.06 3.01
C ASN A 157 -10.67 8.28 2.26
N HIS A 158 -11.96 8.54 2.46
CA HIS A 158 -12.62 9.68 1.84
C HIS A 158 -12.38 10.96 2.64
N LEU A 159 -12.00 12.03 1.96
CA LEU A 159 -11.92 13.38 2.49
C LEU A 159 -12.65 14.33 1.56
N THR A 160 -13.35 15.30 2.15
CA THR A 160 -14.11 16.29 1.38
C THR A 160 -13.20 17.43 0.92
N PRO A 161 -13.50 18.07 -0.23
CA PRO A 161 -12.75 19.26 -0.66
C PRO A 161 -12.75 20.40 0.36
N THR A 162 -13.80 20.50 1.18
CA THR A 162 -13.90 21.48 2.27
C THR A 162 -12.87 21.22 3.37
N GLU A 163 -12.66 19.95 3.75
CA GLU A 163 -11.63 19.56 4.73
C GLU A 163 -10.22 19.80 4.15
N ALA A 164 -10.05 19.53 2.85
CA ALA A 164 -8.80 19.70 2.12
C ALA A 164 -8.59 21.11 1.52
N ALA A 165 -9.33 22.12 2.01
CA ALA A 165 -9.27 23.49 1.47
C ALA A 165 -7.94 24.21 1.76
N VAL A 166 -7.23 23.80 2.81
CA VAL A 166 -5.95 24.38 3.23
C VAL A 166 -4.88 23.29 3.20
N ALA A 167 -3.64 23.67 2.92
CA ALA A 167 -2.51 22.75 2.93
C ALA A 167 -2.42 21.98 4.27
N PRO A 168 -2.23 20.65 4.24
CA PRO A 168 -2.19 19.85 5.46
C PRO A 168 -0.87 20.01 6.20
N GLN A 169 -0.87 19.58 7.46
CA GLN A 169 0.35 19.31 8.20
C GLN A 169 0.90 17.95 7.77
N VAL A 170 2.20 17.90 7.45
CA VAL A 170 2.85 16.70 6.94
C VAL A 170 4.11 16.46 7.72
N THR A 171 4.15 15.31 8.40
CA THR A 171 5.28 14.89 9.22
C THR A 171 5.69 13.47 8.87
N PHE A 172 6.97 13.16 8.98
CA PHE A 172 7.52 11.83 8.73
C PHE A 172 8.83 11.66 9.49
N GLU A 173 9.24 10.42 9.72
CA GLU A 173 10.53 10.13 10.34
C GLU A 173 11.65 10.29 9.32
N ALA A 174 12.62 11.17 9.61
CA ALA A 174 13.73 11.50 8.73
C ALA A 174 15.05 11.47 9.48
N GLU A 175 16.10 10.98 8.82
CA GLU A 175 17.47 10.99 9.35
C GLU A 175 18.00 12.43 9.38
N GLU A 176 18.84 12.77 10.38
CA GLU A 176 19.48 14.08 10.43
C GLU A 176 20.33 14.34 9.18
N GLY A 177 20.17 15.52 8.58
CA GLY A 177 20.87 15.91 7.36
C GLY A 177 20.32 15.31 6.06
N SER A 178 19.28 14.46 6.12
CA SER A 178 18.58 13.99 4.93
C SER A 178 17.68 15.07 4.34
N LEU A 179 17.54 15.04 3.01
CA LEU A 179 16.69 15.95 2.25
C LEU A 179 15.59 15.16 1.56
N TRP A 180 14.39 15.75 1.49
CA TRP A 180 13.21 15.09 0.95
C TRP A 180 12.43 15.99 0.02
N THR A 181 11.59 15.39 -0.82
CA THR A 181 10.67 16.09 -1.71
C THR A 181 9.29 15.48 -1.57
N LEU A 182 8.28 16.32 -1.35
CA LEU A 182 6.88 15.94 -1.26
C LEU A 182 6.15 16.39 -2.52
N LEU A 183 5.42 15.47 -3.13
CA LEU A 183 4.57 15.69 -4.29
C LEU A 183 3.13 15.30 -3.94
N LEU A 184 2.16 16.14 -4.30
CA LEU A 184 0.74 15.82 -4.34
C LEU A 184 0.25 15.93 -5.79
N THR A 185 -0.23 14.80 -6.34
CA THR A 185 -0.75 14.71 -7.70
C THR A 185 -2.12 14.02 -7.74
N SER A 186 -2.89 14.29 -8.79
CA SER A 186 -4.20 13.69 -9.07
C SER A 186 -4.25 13.22 -10.53
N PRO A 187 -4.17 11.90 -10.79
CA PRO A 187 -4.26 11.35 -12.14
C PRO A 187 -5.70 11.31 -12.70
N ASP A 188 -6.72 11.57 -11.88
CA ASP A 188 -8.13 11.43 -12.28
C ASP A 188 -8.81 12.77 -12.61
N GLU A 189 -8.10 13.90 -12.51
CA GLU A 189 -8.70 15.24 -12.53
C GLU A 189 -8.53 15.99 -13.85
N HIS A 190 -7.62 15.54 -14.70
CA HIS A 190 -7.27 16.29 -15.90
C HIS A 190 -8.44 16.34 -16.90
N LEU A 191 -8.89 17.56 -17.24
CA LEU A 191 -10.13 17.79 -17.97
C LEU A 191 -10.01 17.70 -19.50
N GLN A 192 -8.79 17.74 -20.05
CA GLN A 192 -8.54 17.80 -21.49
C GLN A 192 -7.84 16.54 -22.03
N GLU A 193 -6.70 16.18 -21.45
CA GLU A 193 -5.90 14.99 -21.73
C GLU A 193 -6.21 13.84 -20.75
N SER A 194 -6.34 12.61 -21.28
CA SER A 194 -6.65 11.43 -20.45
C SER A 194 -5.48 10.93 -19.61
N GLU A 195 -4.25 11.19 -20.05
CA GLU A 195 -3.01 10.80 -19.37
C GLU A 195 -2.37 11.97 -18.60
N GLY A 196 -3.04 13.13 -18.59
CA GLY A 196 -2.56 14.30 -17.88
C GLY A 196 -2.82 14.18 -16.37
N GLU A 197 -1.95 14.78 -15.58
CA GLU A 197 -2.13 14.88 -14.12
C GLU A 197 -2.10 16.35 -13.70
N TYR A 198 -2.81 16.68 -12.62
CA TYR A 198 -2.65 17.99 -11.99
C TYR A 198 -1.70 17.92 -10.82
N LEU A 199 -0.74 18.86 -10.82
CA LEU A 199 0.17 19.10 -9.71
C LEU A 199 -0.54 19.97 -8.67
N HIS A 200 -0.89 19.40 -7.52
CA HIS A 200 -1.56 20.13 -6.46
C HIS A 200 -0.59 20.73 -5.45
N TRP A 201 0.54 20.08 -5.19
CA TRP A 201 1.52 20.62 -4.25
C TRP A 201 2.90 20.01 -4.51
N LEU A 202 3.93 20.84 -4.49
CA LEU A 202 5.30 20.39 -4.63
C LEU A 202 6.20 21.15 -3.67
N VAL A 203 6.84 20.42 -2.76
CA VAL A 203 7.81 20.98 -1.82
C VAL A 203 9.11 20.21 -1.94
N GLY A 204 10.17 20.89 -2.36
CA GLY A 204 11.50 20.32 -2.53
C GLY A 204 12.44 20.64 -1.38
N ASN A 205 13.58 19.97 -1.34
CA ASN A 205 14.69 20.26 -0.41
C ASN A 205 14.27 20.34 1.06
N ILE A 206 13.29 19.55 1.49
CA ILE A 206 12.72 19.57 2.85
C ILE A 206 13.81 19.11 3.83
N PRO A 207 14.29 20.00 4.72
CA PRO A 207 15.21 19.62 5.78
C PRO A 207 14.43 19.08 6.99
N GLY A 208 14.74 17.86 7.38
CA GLY A 208 14.05 17.20 8.48
C GLY A 208 12.64 16.74 8.14
N GLY A 209 12.00 16.04 9.08
CA GLY A 209 10.76 15.32 8.86
C GLY A 209 9.48 16.15 8.78
N VAL A 210 9.54 17.44 8.45
CA VAL A 210 8.40 18.37 8.46
C VAL A 210 8.30 19.05 7.11
N ALA A 211 7.26 18.79 6.32
CA ALA A 211 7.22 19.26 4.93
C ALA A 211 7.28 20.79 4.81
N GLN A 212 6.70 21.52 5.77
CA GLN A 212 6.62 22.98 5.76
C GLN A 212 7.99 23.68 5.90
N SER A 213 9.05 22.96 6.28
CA SER A 213 10.40 23.53 6.35
C SER A 213 11.13 23.59 5.00
N GLY A 214 10.57 22.95 3.96
CA GLY A 214 11.15 22.88 2.63
C GLY A 214 10.94 24.12 1.77
N GLU A 215 11.45 24.04 0.55
CA GLU A 215 11.26 25.04 -0.51
C GLU A 215 9.97 24.71 -1.27
N GLU A 216 8.95 25.56 -1.15
CA GLU A 216 7.70 25.40 -1.90
C GLU A 216 7.94 25.76 -3.38
N LEU A 217 7.85 24.75 -4.25
CA LEU A 217 8.07 24.86 -5.69
C LEU A 217 6.77 25.10 -6.44
N ALA A 218 5.68 24.47 -5.98
CA ALA A 218 4.32 24.72 -6.45
C ALA A 218 3.41 24.87 -5.24
N SER A 219 2.71 26.00 -5.15
CA SER A 219 1.79 26.30 -4.05
C SER A 219 0.65 25.30 -3.98
N TYR A 220 0.17 25.03 -2.76
CA TYR A 220 -0.94 24.12 -2.54
C TYR A 220 -2.21 24.59 -3.28
N LEU A 221 -2.68 23.76 -4.20
CA LEU A 221 -3.94 23.89 -4.91
C LEU A 221 -4.97 22.93 -4.27
N PRO A 222 -6.02 23.46 -3.64
CA PRO A 222 -7.08 22.63 -3.07
C PRO A 222 -7.71 21.73 -4.13
N PRO A 223 -8.20 20.54 -3.78
CA PRO A 223 -8.88 19.66 -4.74
C PRO A 223 -10.17 20.31 -5.26
N PHE A 224 -10.41 20.25 -6.57
CA PHE A 224 -11.61 20.83 -7.20
C PHE A 224 -12.35 19.81 -8.10
N PRO A 225 -12.76 18.65 -7.54
CA PRO A 225 -13.42 17.60 -8.33
C PRO A 225 -14.68 18.12 -9.03
N ALA A 226 -14.71 18.00 -10.35
CA ALA A 226 -15.85 18.45 -11.14
C ALA A 226 -17.11 17.62 -10.83
N LYS A 227 -18.27 18.27 -10.78
CA LYS A 227 -19.51 17.60 -10.42
C LYS A 227 -19.85 16.51 -11.45
N GLY A 228 -20.00 15.28 -10.97
CA GLY A 228 -20.38 14.13 -11.80
C GLY A 228 -19.21 13.29 -12.34
N THR A 229 -17.95 13.60 -11.97
CA THR A 229 -16.78 12.79 -12.35
C THR A 229 -16.53 11.61 -11.42
N GLY A 230 -17.25 11.51 -10.29
CA GLY A 230 -17.09 10.44 -9.32
C GLY A 230 -16.03 10.76 -8.26
N PHE A 231 -15.36 9.73 -7.75
CA PHE A 231 -14.27 9.89 -6.79
C PHE A 231 -12.94 10.01 -7.52
N GLN A 232 -12.13 10.98 -7.12
CA GLN A 232 -10.78 11.21 -7.64
C GLN A 232 -9.74 10.86 -6.57
N ARG A 233 -8.63 10.28 -6.99
CA ARG A 233 -7.53 9.86 -6.12
C ARG A 233 -6.49 10.97 -6.01
N PHE A 234 -6.26 11.46 -4.80
CA PHE A 234 -5.16 12.37 -4.49
C PHE A 234 -4.01 11.60 -3.86
N ILE A 235 -2.83 11.69 -4.45
CA ILE A 235 -1.71 10.82 -4.13
C ILE A 235 -0.54 11.66 -3.63
N TYR A 236 -0.16 11.44 -2.38
CA TYR A 236 1.07 11.97 -1.80
C TYR A 236 2.23 11.02 -2.06
N VAL A 237 3.30 11.53 -2.66
CA VAL A 237 4.54 10.80 -2.91
C VAL A 237 5.69 11.52 -2.21
N LEU A 238 6.46 10.78 -1.41
CA LEU A 238 7.64 11.28 -0.71
C LEU A 238 8.90 10.66 -1.31
N PHE A 239 9.81 11.50 -1.80
CA PHE A 239 11.09 11.12 -2.37
C PHE A 239 12.23 11.46 -1.40
N LYS A 240 13.18 10.53 -1.22
CA LYS A 240 14.46 10.81 -0.56
C LYS A 240 15.43 11.40 -1.57
N GLN A 241 16.03 12.55 -1.27
CA GLN A 241 17.05 13.16 -2.10
C GLN A 241 18.44 12.79 -1.58
N ASP A 242 19.34 12.37 -2.47
CA ASP A 242 20.74 12.09 -2.12
C ASP A 242 21.55 13.38 -1.90
N ARG A 243 21.14 14.46 -2.55
CA ARG A 243 21.77 15.78 -2.48
C ARG A 243 20.73 16.87 -2.69
N ARG A 244 21.05 18.09 -2.29
CA ARG A 244 20.24 19.26 -2.59
C ARG A 244 20.09 19.41 -4.11
N ILE A 245 18.85 19.59 -4.56
CA ILE A 245 18.52 19.75 -5.99
C ILE A 245 18.20 21.22 -6.24
N ASP A 246 18.76 21.77 -7.32
CA ASP A 246 18.37 23.10 -7.80
C ASP A 246 17.23 22.95 -8.82
N TYR A 247 16.03 23.30 -8.40
CA TYR A 247 14.81 23.17 -9.21
C TYR A 247 14.64 24.32 -10.22
N ARG A 248 15.43 25.40 -10.11
CA ARG A 248 15.30 26.58 -10.98
C ARG A 248 15.71 26.32 -12.42
N ALA A 249 16.60 25.35 -12.65
CA ALA A 249 17.00 24.96 -13.99
C ALA A 249 15.89 24.24 -14.78
N HIS A 250 14.78 23.89 -14.13
CA HIS A 250 13.68 23.11 -14.69
C HIS A 250 12.36 23.89 -14.70
N GLU A 251 12.39 25.24 -14.56
CA GLU A 251 11.19 26.04 -14.83
C GLU A 251 10.77 25.79 -16.30
N PRO A 252 9.63 25.11 -16.55
CA PRO A 252 9.04 25.15 -17.87
C PRO A 252 8.68 26.62 -18.09
N ASN A 253 9.15 27.21 -19.20
CA ASN A 253 8.88 28.59 -19.60
C ASN A 253 7.57 29.12 -19.00
N ARG A 254 7.68 30.09 -18.08
CA ARG A 254 6.53 30.87 -17.60
C ARG A 254 5.88 31.55 -18.81
N ALA A 255 4.88 30.90 -19.38
CA ALA A 255 3.95 31.49 -20.32
C ALA A 255 2.54 31.25 -19.75
N TRP A 256 2.12 32.19 -18.90
CA TRP A 256 0.72 32.51 -18.66
C TRP A 256 0.46 33.85 -19.35
#